data_AF-A0A6H1ZDB8-F1
#
_entry.id   AF-A0A6H1ZDB8-F1
#
_cell.length_a   1.000
_cell.length_b   1.000
_cell.length_c   1.000
_cell.angle_alpha   90.00
_cell.angle_beta   90.00
_cell.angle_gamma   90.00
#
_symmetry.space_group_name_H-M   'P 1'
#
loop_
_entity.id
_entity.type
_entity.pdbx_description
1 polymer ?
#
loop_
_entity_poly.entity_id
_entity_poly.type
_entity_poly.pdbx_seq_one_letter_code
_entity_poly.pdbx_strand_id
1 'polypeptide(L)'
;MNMFILWVMGLLANIGMLAILKSNRGEAGAEDSTKAAEAAIALAEKAGIKLLPQSQVDAVVQERLARERSKYFDYDDLKKFKTEHEQNAAAATEKDLLARKEYDKAKETWNIEQQRLTGLVTEKDKALTDMRIGTALMGEINKQNAYAEETMALIKSQAVFDEQGNLRIQGIDKNGTKVLHSVEEGIKNFLTQRPHLVKAQQRAGGGTPPGNTGGAGAGVQDLNALNGELQAAMNRGDRKAVGEIKTKISVLRGVAKTTL
;
A
#
# COMPACT_ATOMS: atom_id res chain seq x y z
N MET A 1 31.70 70.09 26.17
CA MET A 1 31.47 69.40 27.46
C MET A 1 31.89 67.92 27.48
N ASN A 2 32.10 67.24 26.33
CA ASN A 2 32.55 65.84 26.30
C ASN A 2 34.07 65.59 26.29
N MET A 3 34.92 66.61 26.12
CA MET A 3 36.39 66.41 26.14
C MET A 3 37.01 66.43 27.55
N PHE A 4 36.37 67.10 28.51
CA PHE A 4 36.91 67.21 29.87
C PHE A 4 36.75 65.90 30.67
N ILE A 5 35.69 65.14 30.38
CA ILE A 5 35.39 63.87 31.05
C ILE A 5 36.35 62.76 30.60
N LEU A 6 36.75 62.73 29.32
CA LEU A 6 37.75 61.78 28.82
C LEU A 6 39.17 62.07 29.34
N TRP A 7 39.54 63.33 29.54
CA TRP A 7 40.84 63.71 30.11
C TRP A 7 40.94 63.35 31.61
N VAL A 8 39.88 63.57 32.38
CA VAL A 8 39.82 63.23 33.81
C VAL A 8 39.83 61.71 34.03
N MET A 9 39.15 60.94 33.17
CA MET A 9 39.18 59.47 33.21
C MET A 9 40.56 58.88 32.86
N GLY A 10 41.28 59.48 31.89
CA GLY A 10 42.63 59.06 31.53
C GLY A 10 43.68 59.33 32.62
N LEU A 11 43.54 60.44 33.35
CA LEU A 11 44.43 60.79 34.47
C LEU A 11 44.22 59.84 35.68
N LEU A 12 42.97 59.46 35.94
CA LEU A 12 42.61 58.54 37.04
C LEU A 12 43.11 57.10 36.80
N ALA A 13 43.13 56.64 35.55
CA ALA A 13 43.66 55.31 35.20
C ALA A 13 45.18 55.20 35.40
N ASN A 14 45.93 56.28 35.14
CA ASN A 14 47.39 56.28 35.26
C ASN A 14 47.86 56.43 36.72
N ILE A 15 47.10 57.14 37.57
CA ILE A 15 47.37 57.27 39.01
C ILE A 15 47.06 55.95 39.75
N GLY A 16 45.98 55.24 39.37
CA GLY A 16 45.63 53.94 39.94
C GLY A 16 46.67 52.85 39.67
N MET A 17 47.27 52.84 38.48
CA MET A 17 48.32 51.86 38.12
C MET A 17 49.65 52.14 38.84
N LEU A 18 49.97 53.41 39.11
CA LEU A 18 51.18 53.81 39.84
C LEU A 18 51.07 53.56 41.37
N ALA A 19 49.86 53.60 41.93
CA ALA A 19 49.61 53.27 43.33
C ALA A 19 49.74 51.76 43.60
N ILE A 20 49.30 50.92 42.65
CA ILE A 20 49.40 49.45 42.78
C ILE A 20 50.85 48.97 42.63
N LEU A 21 51.67 49.64 41.81
CA LEU A 21 53.10 49.30 41.66
C LEU A 21 53.99 49.68 42.85
N LYS A 22 53.58 50.63 43.72
CA LYS A 22 54.33 50.97 44.95
C LYS A 22 54.01 50.04 46.13
N SER A 23 52.91 49.29 46.08
CA SER A 23 52.49 48.44 47.20
C SER A 23 53.21 47.09 47.29
N ASN A 24 54.05 46.75 46.31
CA ASN A 24 54.85 45.51 46.31
C ASN A 24 56.31 45.69 46.78
N ARG A 25 56.69 46.88 47.27
CA ARG A 25 58.00 47.09 47.87
C ARG A 25 57.83 47.04 49.39
N GLY A 26 58.27 45.93 49.97
CA GLY A 26 58.14 45.63 51.39
C GLY A 26 58.74 46.70 52.30
N GLU A 27 58.26 46.62 53.55
CA GLU A 27 58.87 47.17 54.76
C GLU A 27 59.03 48.70 54.84
N ALA A 28 58.01 49.35 55.38
CA ALA A 28 58.11 50.43 56.37
C ALA A 28 56.75 51.12 56.52
N GLY A 29 56.15 51.12 57.71
CA GLY A 29 54.93 51.90 57.95
C GLY A 29 53.98 51.41 59.05
N ALA A 30 54.49 50.72 60.08
CA ALA A 30 53.66 50.39 61.24
C ALA A 30 53.42 51.59 62.17
N GLU A 31 54.23 52.65 62.09
CA GLU A 31 54.16 53.79 63.02
C GLU A 31 53.34 54.99 62.49
N ASP A 32 53.12 55.11 61.17
CA ASP A 32 52.33 56.22 60.57
C ASP A 32 50.83 55.88 60.44
N SER A 33 50.49 54.59 60.29
CA SER A 33 49.11 54.14 60.19
C SER A 33 48.34 54.25 61.51
N THR A 34 49.04 54.11 62.65
CA THR A 34 48.47 54.22 63.99
C THR A 34 48.19 55.68 64.37
N LYS A 35 49.09 56.62 64.05
CA LYS A 35 48.88 58.06 64.29
C LYS A 35 47.78 58.65 63.40
N ALA A 36 47.66 58.21 62.15
CA ALA A 36 46.57 58.59 61.26
C ALA A 36 45.21 58.03 61.73
N ALA A 37 45.20 56.80 62.27
CA ALA A 37 44.01 56.20 62.85
C ALA A 37 43.57 56.92 64.15
N GLU A 38 44.50 57.25 65.05
CA GLU A 38 44.19 58.02 66.28
C GLU A 38 43.64 59.42 65.97
N ALA A 39 44.20 60.11 64.97
CA ALA A 39 43.72 61.43 64.55
C ALA A 39 42.32 61.38 63.90
N ALA A 40 42.00 60.31 63.16
CA ALA A 40 40.68 60.09 62.58
C ALA A 40 39.62 59.71 63.63
N ILE A 41 40.01 58.93 64.65
CA ILE A 41 39.14 58.55 65.77
C ILE A 41 38.78 59.78 66.61
N ALA A 42 39.75 60.65 66.92
CA ALA A 42 39.52 61.88 67.67
C ALA A 42 38.62 62.89 66.94
N LEU A 43 38.67 62.92 65.60
CA LEU A 43 37.82 63.79 64.79
C LEU A 43 36.37 63.26 64.69
N ALA A 44 36.20 61.94 64.60
CA ALA A 44 34.88 61.29 64.55
C ALA A 44 34.14 61.38 65.90
N GLU A 45 34.85 61.31 67.02
CA GLU A 45 34.29 61.46 68.36
C GLU A 45 33.78 62.90 68.62
N LYS A 46 34.48 63.91 68.10
CA LYS A 46 34.01 65.31 68.09
C LYS A 46 32.82 65.58 67.17
N ALA A 47 32.61 64.76 66.15
CA ALA A 47 31.54 64.91 65.17
C ALA A 47 30.30 64.05 65.48
N GLY A 48 30.30 63.25 66.56
CA GLY A 48 29.21 62.33 66.90
C GLY A 48 29.03 61.19 65.89
N ILE A 49 30.02 60.97 65.01
CA ILE A 49 29.98 59.95 63.98
C ILE A 49 30.48 58.66 64.61
N LYS A 50 29.56 57.75 64.92
CA LYS A 50 29.89 56.41 65.41
C LYS A 50 30.65 55.69 64.30
N LEU A 51 31.98 55.56 64.43
CA LEU A 51 32.80 54.74 63.54
C LEU A 51 32.23 53.32 63.56
N LEU A 52 31.67 52.88 62.43
CA LEU A 52 31.16 51.51 62.33
C LEU A 52 32.35 50.57 62.53
N PRO A 53 32.29 49.63 63.50
CA PRO A 53 33.32 48.62 63.65
C PRO A 53 33.41 47.79 62.36
N GLN A 54 34.62 47.31 62.02
CA GLN A 54 34.88 46.55 60.80
C GLN A 54 33.90 45.38 60.60
N SER A 55 33.45 44.77 61.70
CA SER A 55 32.44 43.70 61.70
C SER A 55 31.08 44.13 61.14
N GLN A 56 30.68 45.39 61.30
CA GLN A 56 29.43 45.92 60.73
C GLN A 56 29.58 46.22 59.23
N VAL A 57 30.77 46.64 58.79
CA VAL A 57 31.05 46.83 57.36
C VAL A 57 31.07 45.48 56.63
N ASP A 58 31.72 44.47 57.21
CA ASP A 58 31.75 43.12 56.67
C ASP A 58 30.35 42.51 56.59
N ALA A 59 29.50 42.72 57.60
CA ALA A 59 28.10 42.28 57.59
C ALA A 59 27.29 42.92 56.45
N VAL A 60 27.45 44.23 56.22
CA VAL A 60 26.76 44.95 55.13
C VAL A 60 27.26 44.50 53.75
N VAL A 61 28.55 44.23 53.61
CA VAL A 61 29.13 43.70 52.36
C VAL A 61 28.62 42.29 52.09
N GLN A 62 28.58 41.42 53.11
CA GLN A 62 28.01 40.08 52.98
C GLN A 62 26.52 40.12 52.61
N GLU A 63 25.75 41.02 53.21
CA GLU A 63 24.33 41.17 52.88
C GLU A 63 24.11 41.64 51.44
N ARG A 64 24.90 42.62 50.98
CA ARG A 64 24.86 43.07 49.57
C ARG A 64 25.29 41.97 48.61
N LEU A 65 26.36 41.23 48.95
CA LEU A 65 26.85 40.13 48.13
C LEU A 65 25.84 38.97 48.09
N ALA A 66 25.15 38.69 49.20
CA ALA A 66 24.08 37.71 49.27
C ALA A 66 22.88 38.12 48.41
N ARG A 67 22.46 39.39 48.47
CA ARG A 67 21.41 39.93 47.58
C ARG A 67 21.82 39.87 46.11
N GLU A 68 23.05 40.23 45.77
CA GLU A 68 23.58 40.13 44.41
C GLU A 68 23.60 38.69 43.92
N ARG A 69 24.11 37.74 44.71
CA ARG A 69 24.11 36.31 44.35
C ARG A 69 22.70 35.74 44.23
N SER A 70 21.77 36.16 45.08
CA SER A 70 20.37 35.70 45.02
C SER A 70 19.65 36.13 43.73
N LYS A 71 20.04 37.26 43.12
CA LYS A 71 19.47 37.71 41.85
C LYS A 71 19.87 36.85 40.65
N TYR A 72 20.99 36.14 40.75
CA TYR A 72 21.54 35.31 39.66
C TYR A 72 21.48 33.81 39.95
N PHE A 73 20.90 33.40 41.08
CA PHE A 73 20.79 31.99 41.46
C PHE A 73 19.98 31.18 40.43
N ASP A 74 18.89 31.76 39.92
CA ASP A 74 18.01 31.08 38.96
C ASP A 74 18.59 31.06 37.53
N TYR A 75 19.68 31.78 37.26
CA TYR A 75 20.19 31.97 35.90
C TYR A 75 20.75 30.68 35.29
N ASP A 76 21.42 29.86 36.10
CA ASP A 76 21.94 28.56 35.65
C ASP A 76 20.81 27.54 35.44
N ASP A 77 19.76 27.59 36.26
CA ASP A 77 18.59 26.72 36.13
C ASP A 77 17.70 27.13 34.95
N LEU A 78 17.52 28.43 34.71
CA LEU A 78 16.87 28.97 33.50
C LEU A 78 17.63 28.59 32.23
N LYS A 79 18.97 28.61 32.28
CA LYS A 79 19.81 28.21 31.15
C LYS A 79 19.66 26.72 30.85
N LYS A 80 19.69 25.87 31.88
CA LYS A 80 19.45 24.42 31.75
C LYS A 80 18.05 24.12 31.23
N PHE A 81 17.02 24.76 31.81
CA PHE A 81 15.63 24.61 31.37
C PHE A 81 15.45 25.00 29.90
N LYS A 82 16.05 26.12 29.47
CA LYS A 82 16.00 26.54 28.07
C LYS A 82 16.64 25.51 27.16
N THR A 83 17.82 25.00 27.51
CA THR A 83 18.51 23.98 26.70
C THR A 83 17.75 22.65 26.65
N GLU A 84 17.16 22.21 27.76
CA GLU A 84 16.33 20.99 27.81
C GLU A 84 15.04 21.16 27.02
N HIS A 85 14.39 22.32 27.11
CA HIS A 85 13.18 22.63 26.35
C HIS A 85 13.46 22.70 24.84
N GLU A 86 14.58 23.31 24.43
CA GLU A 86 15.02 23.33 23.02
C GLU A 86 15.33 21.92 22.51
N GLN A 87 15.99 21.08 23.30
CA GLN A 87 16.26 19.68 22.95
C GLN A 87 14.98 18.85 22.86
N ASN A 88 14.06 18.99 23.81
CA ASN A 88 12.78 18.29 23.81
C ASN A 88 11.89 18.73 22.64
N ALA A 89 11.87 20.02 22.31
CA ALA A 89 11.16 20.54 21.15
C ALA A 89 11.76 19.98 19.86
N ALA A 90 13.09 19.96 19.71
CA ALA A 90 13.76 19.36 18.56
C ALA A 90 13.44 17.86 18.43
N ALA A 91 13.53 17.10 19.51
CA ALA A 91 13.21 15.68 19.51
C ALA A 91 11.73 15.39 19.19
N ALA A 92 10.81 16.24 19.65
CA ALA A 92 9.40 16.13 19.31
C ALA A 92 9.16 16.39 17.81
N THR A 93 9.78 17.43 17.25
CA THR A 93 9.67 17.72 15.81
C THR A 93 10.28 16.61 14.95
N GLU A 94 11.38 16.00 15.37
CA GLU A 94 12.00 14.89 14.64
C GLU A 94 11.10 13.66 14.63
N LYS A 95 10.50 13.31 15.78
CA LYS A 95 9.51 12.23 15.90
C LYS A 95 8.28 12.47 15.02
N ASP A 96 7.76 13.70 15.00
CA ASP A 96 6.62 14.05 14.16
C ASP A 96 6.95 13.93 12.66
N LEU A 97 8.15 14.35 12.25
CA LEU A 97 8.62 14.21 10.88
C LEU A 97 8.81 12.74 10.48
N LEU A 98 9.35 11.91 11.37
CA LEU A 98 9.48 10.47 11.17
C LEU A 98 8.11 9.80 11.05
N ALA A 99 7.18 10.11 11.95
CA ALA A 99 5.81 9.58 11.92
C ALA A 99 5.08 9.97 10.64
N ARG A 100 5.24 11.20 10.16
CA ARG A 100 4.68 11.64 8.86
C ARG A 100 5.28 10.86 7.69
N LYS A 101 6.60 10.67 7.65
CA LYS A 101 7.27 9.89 6.60
C LYS A 101 6.83 8.43 6.60
N GLU A 102 6.65 7.82 7.78
CA GLU A 102 6.16 6.45 7.91
C GLU A 102 4.69 6.35 7.46
N TYR A 103 3.87 7.32 7.84
CA TYR A 103 2.49 7.41 7.37
C TYR A 103 2.40 7.56 5.85
N ASP A 104 3.22 8.42 5.25
CA ASP A 104 3.22 8.62 3.80
C ASP A 104 3.64 7.35 3.06
N LYS A 105 4.66 6.63 3.57
CA LYS A 105 5.05 5.31 3.03
C LYS A 105 3.93 4.29 3.16
N ALA A 106 3.26 4.22 4.30
CA ALA A 106 2.15 3.31 4.53
C ALA A 106 0.96 3.63 3.61
N LYS A 107 0.71 4.90 3.33
CA LYS A 107 -0.33 5.35 2.39
C LYS A 107 0.02 4.97 0.96
N GLU A 108 1.27 5.15 0.54
CA GLU A 108 1.74 4.76 -0.78
C GLU A 108 1.64 3.26 -1.01
N THR A 109 2.11 2.45 -0.04
CA THR A 109 2.00 0.99 -0.13
C THR A 109 0.55 0.53 -0.15
N TRP A 110 -0.33 1.14 0.66
CA TRP A 110 -1.76 0.84 0.64
C TRP A 110 -2.42 1.18 -0.69
N ASN A 111 -2.09 2.32 -1.30
CA ASN A 111 -2.60 2.70 -2.61
C ASN A 111 -2.17 1.73 -3.72
N ILE A 112 -0.88 1.34 -3.73
CA ILE A 112 -0.35 0.36 -4.69
C ILE A 112 -1.09 -0.97 -4.53
N GLU A 113 -1.24 -1.44 -3.30
CA GLU A 113 -1.93 -2.70 -3.02
C GLU A 113 -3.41 -2.63 -3.39
N GLN A 114 -4.07 -1.50 -3.15
CA GLN A 114 -5.47 -1.29 -3.54
C GLN A 114 -5.63 -1.30 -5.07
N GLN A 115 -4.73 -0.67 -5.82
CA GLN A 115 -4.73 -0.72 -7.28
C GLN A 115 -4.51 -2.15 -7.78
N ARG A 116 -3.56 -2.88 -7.19
CA ARG A 116 -3.27 -4.28 -7.51
C ARG A 116 -4.49 -5.17 -7.26
N LEU A 117 -5.12 -5.04 -6.09
CA LEU A 117 -6.31 -5.80 -5.73
C LEU A 117 -7.49 -5.47 -6.63
N THR A 118 -7.72 -4.19 -6.92
CA THR A 118 -8.80 -3.75 -7.82
C THR A 118 -8.60 -4.28 -9.24
N GLY A 119 -7.36 -4.24 -9.75
CA GLY A 119 -7.00 -4.82 -11.04
C GLY A 119 -7.25 -6.33 -11.07
N LEU A 120 -6.81 -7.05 -10.03
CA LEU A 120 -7.00 -8.49 -9.91
C LEU A 120 -8.49 -8.86 -9.83
N VAL A 121 -9.29 -8.15 -9.03
CA VAL A 121 -10.73 -8.39 -8.93
C VAL A 121 -11.39 -8.18 -10.29
N THR A 122 -11.08 -7.07 -10.97
CA THR A 122 -11.64 -6.77 -12.30
C THR A 122 -11.29 -7.84 -13.33
N GLU A 123 -10.05 -8.33 -13.33
CA GLU A 123 -9.60 -9.40 -14.23
C GLU A 123 -10.32 -10.72 -13.93
N LYS A 124 -10.42 -11.10 -12.66
CA LYS A 124 -11.11 -12.31 -12.23
C LYS A 124 -12.61 -12.24 -12.50
N ASP A 125 -13.24 -11.09 -12.31
CA ASP A 125 -14.64 -10.87 -12.61
C ASP A 125 -14.90 -10.97 -14.12
N LYS A 126 -14.03 -10.41 -14.97
CA LYS A 126 -14.11 -10.59 -16.43
C LYS A 126 -13.99 -12.06 -16.82
N ALA A 127 -13.01 -12.78 -16.27
CA ALA A 127 -12.84 -14.21 -16.56
C ALA A 127 -14.05 -15.04 -16.10
N LEU A 128 -14.59 -14.74 -14.91
CA LEU A 128 -15.74 -15.43 -14.35
C LEU A 128 -17.02 -15.16 -15.16
N THR A 129 -17.24 -13.90 -15.54
CA THR A 129 -18.39 -13.51 -16.38
C THR A 129 -18.30 -14.17 -17.75
N ASP A 130 -17.13 -14.13 -18.40
CA ASP A 130 -16.90 -14.83 -19.66
C ASP A 130 -17.15 -16.34 -19.57
N MET A 131 -16.67 -16.98 -18.49
CA MET A 131 -16.89 -18.41 -18.27
C MET A 131 -18.37 -18.73 -18.05
N ARG A 132 -19.08 -17.94 -17.24
CA ARG A 132 -20.52 -18.11 -16.99
C ARG A 132 -21.36 -17.91 -18.24
N ILE A 133 -21.03 -16.90 -19.04
CA ILE A 133 -21.66 -16.66 -20.33
C ILE A 133 -21.39 -17.86 -21.26
N GLY A 134 -20.14 -18.28 -21.38
CA GLY A 134 -19.75 -19.40 -22.24
C GLY A 134 -20.43 -20.71 -21.87
N THR A 135 -20.46 -21.09 -20.59
CA THR A 135 -21.07 -22.36 -20.15
C THR A 135 -22.58 -22.39 -20.36
N ALA A 136 -23.28 -21.29 -20.02
CA ALA A 136 -24.71 -21.18 -20.19
C ALA A 136 -25.13 -21.16 -21.67
N LEU A 137 -24.43 -20.37 -22.51
CA LEU A 137 -24.69 -20.31 -23.94
C LEU A 137 -24.37 -21.64 -24.61
N MET A 138 -23.24 -22.27 -24.30
CA MET A 138 -22.80 -23.51 -24.95
C MET A 138 -23.80 -24.65 -24.70
N GLY A 139 -24.27 -24.77 -23.46
CA GLY A 139 -25.28 -25.77 -23.10
C GLY A 139 -26.57 -25.59 -23.93
N GLU A 140 -27.00 -24.37 -24.13
CA GLU A 140 -28.26 -24.07 -24.81
C GLU A 140 -28.14 -24.09 -26.35
N ILE A 141 -27.02 -23.60 -26.91
CA ILE A 141 -26.71 -23.70 -28.35
C ILE A 141 -26.67 -25.16 -28.80
N ASN A 142 -26.08 -26.05 -27.99
CA ASN A 142 -26.04 -27.47 -28.29
C ASN A 142 -27.42 -28.12 -28.25
N LYS A 143 -28.30 -27.76 -27.30
CA LYS A 143 -29.68 -28.26 -27.25
C LYS A 143 -30.48 -27.84 -28.49
N GLN A 144 -30.21 -26.65 -29.02
CA GLN A 144 -30.88 -26.12 -30.21
C GLN A 144 -30.23 -26.58 -31.54
N ASN A 145 -29.33 -27.58 -31.47
CA ASN A 145 -28.64 -28.15 -32.63
C ASN A 145 -27.90 -27.12 -33.50
N ALA A 146 -27.34 -26.07 -32.90
CA ALA A 146 -26.61 -25.05 -33.64
C ALA A 146 -25.11 -25.35 -33.75
N TYR A 147 -24.45 -24.65 -34.68
CA TYR A 147 -23.00 -24.59 -34.80
C TYR A 147 -22.41 -23.82 -33.63
N ALA A 148 -21.71 -24.54 -32.76
CA ALA A 148 -21.40 -24.09 -31.41
C ALA A 148 -20.45 -22.88 -31.38
N GLU A 149 -19.34 -22.97 -32.08
CA GLU A 149 -18.29 -21.95 -32.11
C GLU A 149 -18.77 -20.67 -32.80
N GLU A 150 -19.44 -20.82 -33.95
CA GLU A 150 -19.93 -19.73 -34.78
C GLU A 150 -21.09 -18.98 -34.09
N THR A 151 -22.01 -19.72 -33.47
CA THR A 151 -23.12 -19.12 -32.72
C THR A 151 -22.61 -18.44 -31.46
N MET A 152 -21.66 -19.05 -30.75
CA MET A 152 -21.03 -18.47 -29.55
C MET A 152 -20.34 -17.15 -29.87
N ALA A 153 -19.52 -17.10 -30.92
CA ALA A 153 -18.78 -15.90 -31.29
C ALA A 153 -19.69 -14.71 -31.58
N LEU A 154 -20.87 -14.95 -32.17
CA LEU A 154 -21.81 -13.91 -32.52
C LEU A 154 -22.69 -13.49 -31.33
N ILE A 155 -23.20 -14.47 -30.56
CA ILE A 155 -24.19 -14.21 -29.51
C ILE A 155 -23.56 -13.77 -28.18
N LYS A 156 -22.28 -14.09 -27.94
CA LYS A 156 -21.56 -13.67 -26.72
C LYS A 156 -21.58 -12.16 -26.51
N SER A 157 -21.52 -11.38 -27.61
CA SER A 157 -21.60 -9.92 -27.57
C SER A 157 -22.96 -9.36 -27.11
N GLN A 158 -24.01 -10.18 -27.15
CA GLN A 158 -25.38 -9.83 -26.79
C GLN A 158 -25.75 -10.33 -25.39
N ALA A 159 -24.89 -11.12 -24.74
CA ALA A 159 -25.14 -11.72 -23.45
C ALA A 159 -24.84 -10.72 -22.32
N VAL A 160 -25.81 -10.43 -21.47
CA VAL A 160 -25.72 -9.45 -20.38
C VAL A 160 -26.35 -10.02 -19.11
N PHE A 161 -25.76 -9.70 -17.96
CA PHE A 161 -26.36 -10.03 -16.67
C PHE A 161 -27.41 -9.00 -16.29
N ASP A 162 -28.58 -9.48 -15.89
CA ASP A 162 -29.65 -8.66 -15.33
C ASP A 162 -29.30 -8.17 -13.92
N GLU A 163 -30.05 -7.21 -13.38
CA GLU A 163 -29.90 -6.68 -12.01
C GLU A 163 -30.01 -7.78 -10.94
N GLN A 164 -30.72 -8.86 -11.27
CA GLN A 164 -30.89 -10.05 -10.42
C GLN A 164 -29.74 -11.06 -10.55
N GLY A 165 -28.71 -10.78 -11.36
CA GLY A 165 -27.58 -11.68 -11.60
C GLY A 165 -27.87 -12.83 -12.56
N ASN A 166 -29.05 -12.84 -13.20
CA ASN A 166 -29.44 -13.85 -14.18
C ASN A 166 -28.86 -13.50 -15.56
N LEU A 167 -28.34 -14.51 -16.28
CA LEU A 167 -27.87 -14.31 -17.64
C LEU A 167 -29.06 -14.11 -18.58
N ARG A 168 -29.02 -13.04 -19.38
CA ARG A 168 -30.01 -12.68 -20.39
C ARG A 168 -29.32 -12.37 -21.71
N ILE A 169 -30.07 -12.47 -22.81
CA ILE A 169 -29.57 -12.13 -24.14
C ILE A 169 -30.34 -10.90 -24.63
N GLN A 170 -29.63 -9.86 -25.02
CA GLN A 170 -30.21 -8.67 -25.63
C GLN A 170 -30.63 -8.99 -27.07
N GLY A 171 -31.94 -9.11 -27.26
CA GLY A 171 -32.56 -9.18 -28.58
C GLY A 171 -33.12 -7.84 -29.02
N ILE A 172 -33.44 -7.73 -30.30
CA ILE A 172 -34.21 -6.62 -30.86
C ILE A 172 -35.61 -7.16 -31.13
N ASP A 173 -36.61 -6.56 -30.49
CA ASP A 173 -38.01 -6.90 -30.73
C ASP A 173 -38.50 -6.31 -32.07
N LYS A 174 -39.68 -6.72 -32.53
CA LYS A 174 -40.33 -6.27 -33.78
C LYS A 174 -40.47 -4.74 -33.88
N ASN A 175 -40.45 -4.06 -32.74
CA ASN A 175 -40.54 -2.59 -32.63
C ASN A 175 -39.17 -1.89 -32.63
N GLY A 176 -38.06 -2.63 -32.82
CA GLY A 176 -36.70 -2.07 -32.82
C GLY A 176 -36.15 -1.77 -31.41
N THR A 177 -36.89 -2.10 -30.35
CA THR A 177 -36.47 -1.89 -28.97
C THR A 177 -35.61 -3.06 -28.48
N LYS A 178 -34.58 -2.75 -27.68
CA LYS A 178 -33.74 -3.77 -27.03
C LYS A 178 -34.52 -4.41 -25.89
N VAL A 179 -34.74 -5.71 -25.97
CA VAL A 179 -35.44 -6.50 -24.94
C VAL A 179 -34.51 -7.60 -24.44
N LEU A 180 -34.51 -7.80 -23.12
CA LEU A 180 -33.75 -8.88 -22.49
C LEU A 180 -34.57 -10.17 -22.53
N HIS A 181 -34.11 -11.15 -23.30
CA HIS A 181 -34.70 -12.48 -23.33
C HIS A 181 -33.99 -13.43 -22.38
N SER A 182 -34.66 -14.50 -21.98
CA SER A 182 -33.98 -15.64 -21.35
C SER A 182 -32.94 -16.23 -22.32
N VAL A 183 -31.96 -16.97 -21.80
CA VAL A 183 -30.91 -17.59 -22.63
C VAL A 183 -31.51 -18.48 -23.72
N GLU A 184 -32.52 -19.28 -23.36
CA GLU A 184 -33.23 -20.19 -24.27
C GLU A 184 -33.96 -19.43 -25.38
N GLU A 185 -34.79 -18.45 -25.01
CA GLU A 185 -35.56 -17.66 -25.97
C GLU A 185 -34.65 -16.80 -26.85
N GLY A 186 -33.61 -16.23 -26.27
CA GLY A 186 -32.65 -15.39 -26.97
C GLY A 186 -31.90 -16.17 -28.04
N ILE A 187 -31.40 -17.38 -27.72
CA ILE A 187 -30.75 -18.25 -28.71
C ILE A 187 -31.75 -18.69 -29.78
N LYS A 188 -32.98 -19.05 -29.39
CA LYS A 188 -34.00 -19.47 -30.35
C LYS A 188 -34.38 -18.36 -31.33
N ASN A 189 -34.56 -17.15 -30.82
CA ASN A 189 -34.84 -15.96 -31.63
C ASN A 189 -33.62 -15.60 -32.52
N PHE A 190 -32.41 -15.77 -31.99
CA PHE A 190 -31.18 -15.53 -32.74
C PHE A 190 -31.00 -16.53 -33.90
N LEU A 191 -31.27 -17.81 -33.67
CA LEU A 191 -31.17 -18.88 -34.67
C LEU A 191 -32.30 -18.82 -35.71
N THR A 192 -33.51 -18.40 -35.33
CA THR A 192 -34.61 -18.19 -36.29
C THR A 192 -34.30 -17.05 -37.26
N GLN A 193 -33.60 -16.01 -36.81
CA GLN A 193 -33.07 -14.96 -37.70
C GLN A 193 -31.89 -15.43 -38.56
N ARG A 194 -31.18 -16.49 -38.13
CA ARG A 194 -29.95 -17.00 -38.77
C ARG A 194 -30.02 -18.53 -38.97
N PRO A 195 -30.84 -19.01 -39.92
CA PRO A 195 -31.06 -20.44 -40.10
C PRO A 195 -29.80 -21.22 -40.53
N HIS A 196 -28.81 -20.56 -41.13
CA HIS A 196 -27.53 -21.17 -41.50
C HIS A 196 -26.67 -21.59 -40.30
N LEU A 197 -26.98 -21.09 -39.09
CA LEU A 197 -26.30 -21.48 -37.86
C LEU A 197 -26.88 -22.75 -37.24
N VAL A 198 -28.02 -23.24 -37.74
CA VAL A 198 -28.62 -24.49 -37.28
C VAL A 198 -28.08 -25.64 -38.12
N LYS A 199 -27.55 -26.68 -37.47
CA LYS A 199 -27.10 -27.89 -38.16
C LYS A 199 -28.31 -28.55 -38.80
N ALA A 200 -28.15 -29.06 -40.02
CA ALA A 200 -29.20 -29.85 -40.66
C ALA A 200 -29.57 -31.00 -39.71
N GLN A 201 -30.84 -31.04 -39.26
CA GLN A 201 -31.37 -32.24 -38.63
C GLN A 201 -31.22 -33.35 -39.67
N GLN A 202 -30.29 -34.27 -39.45
CA GLN A 202 -30.31 -35.54 -40.16
C GLN A 202 -31.65 -36.17 -39.83
N ARG A 203 -32.63 -36.01 -40.72
CA ARG A 203 -33.86 -36.79 -40.68
C ARG A 203 -33.44 -38.24 -40.74
N ALA A 204 -33.49 -38.92 -39.61
CA ALA A 204 -33.61 -40.36 -39.58
C ALA A 204 -34.92 -40.69 -40.31
N GLY A 205 -34.82 -41.02 -41.60
CA GLY A 205 -35.96 -41.40 -42.43
C GLY A 205 -36.32 -40.36 -43.51
N GLY A 206 -35.96 -40.68 -44.75
CA GLY A 206 -36.37 -39.93 -45.94
C GLY A 206 -35.33 -40.04 -47.04
N GLY A 207 -35.29 -41.18 -47.73
CA GLY A 207 -34.30 -41.48 -48.75
C GLY A 207 -34.47 -40.69 -50.05
N THR A 208 -33.33 -40.36 -50.64
CA THR A 208 -32.97 -40.67 -52.03
C THR A 208 -31.48 -41.03 -52.01
N PRO A 209 -31.03 -42.04 -52.78
CA PRO A 209 -29.65 -42.49 -52.74
C PRO A 209 -28.78 -41.54 -53.59
N PRO A 210 -27.81 -40.79 -53.02
CA PRO A 210 -26.69 -40.31 -53.79
C PRO A 210 -25.73 -41.47 -54.00
N GLY A 211 -25.12 -41.51 -55.18
CA GLY A 211 -24.36 -42.64 -55.69
C GLY A 211 -23.40 -43.29 -54.69
N ASN A 212 -23.39 -44.61 -54.78
CA ASN A 212 -22.37 -45.52 -54.31
C ASN A 212 -20.95 -44.92 -54.34
N THR A 213 -20.48 -44.37 -53.23
CA THR A 213 -19.05 -44.19 -52.95
C THR A 213 -18.83 -44.28 -51.44
N GLY A 214 -18.35 -45.46 -51.01
CA GLY A 214 -17.56 -45.64 -49.78
C GLY A 214 -18.20 -45.22 -48.46
N GLY A 215 -19.01 -46.10 -47.88
CA GLY A 215 -19.41 -45.98 -46.48
C GLY A 215 -18.22 -46.07 -45.54
N ALA A 216 -17.82 -44.93 -44.95
CA ALA A 216 -17.02 -44.85 -43.74
C ALA A 216 -17.86 -44.14 -42.67
N GLY A 217 -18.91 -44.83 -42.23
CA GLY A 217 -19.84 -44.37 -41.19
C GLY A 217 -20.13 -45.48 -40.19
N ALA A 218 -19.13 -46.30 -39.86
CA ALA A 218 -19.10 -47.03 -38.61
C ALA A 218 -18.10 -46.30 -37.74
N GLY A 219 -18.54 -45.80 -36.59
CA GLY A 219 -17.65 -45.13 -35.63
C GLY A 219 -16.36 -45.91 -35.48
N VAL A 220 -15.23 -45.22 -35.57
CA VAL A 220 -13.90 -45.82 -35.44
C VAL A 220 -13.79 -46.34 -34.00
N GLN A 221 -14.30 -47.55 -33.78
CA GLN A 221 -13.97 -48.37 -32.63
C GLN A 221 -12.59 -48.92 -32.94
N ASP A 222 -11.59 -48.42 -32.22
CA ASP A 222 -10.21 -48.88 -32.31
C ASP A 222 -10.14 -50.41 -32.15
N LEU A 223 -9.26 -51.08 -32.91
CA LEU A 223 -9.08 -52.54 -32.86
C LEU A 223 -8.83 -53.02 -31.42
N ASN A 224 -8.18 -52.20 -30.60
CA ASN A 224 -7.90 -52.50 -29.21
C ASN A 224 -9.18 -52.54 -28.36
N ALA A 225 -10.12 -51.63 -28.60
CA ALA A 225 -11.41 -51.61 -27.90
C ALA A 225 -12.26 -52.85 -28.27
N LEU A 226 -12.29 -53.21 -29.55
CA LEU A 226 -12.99 -54.41 -30.03
C LEU A 226 -12.39 -55.72 -29.49
N ASN A 227 -11.06 -55.79 -29.33
CA ASN A 227 -10.41 -56.95 -28.72
C ASN A 227 -10.75 -57.07 -27.22
N GLY A 228 -10.83 -55.96 -26.49
CA GLY A 228 -11.26 -55.94 -25.10
C GLY A 228 -12.72 -56.36 -24.94
N GLU A 229 -13.60 -55.87 -25.82
CA GLU A 229 -15.01 -56.25 -25.84
C GLU A 229 -15.21 -57.73 -26.19
N LEU A 230 -14.39 -58.28 -27.11
CA LEU A 230 -14.39 -59.70 -27.46
C LEU A 230 -14.05 -60.58 -26.24
N GLN A 231 -13.02 -60.22 -25.47
CA GLN A 231 -12.66 -60.95 -24.25
C GLN A 231 -13.77 -60.86 -23.20
N ALA A 232 -14.38 -59.68 -23.02
CA ALA A 232 -15.51 -59.50 -22.11
C ALA A 232 -16.74 -60.32 -22.55
N ALA A 233 -17.00 -60.46 -23.85
CA ALA A 233 -18.09 -61.27 -24.39
C ALA A 233 -17.81 -62.78 -24.24
N MET A 234 -16.55 -63.21 -24.43
CA MET A 234 -16.13 -64.59 -24.20
C MET A 234 -16.26 -64.98 -22.72
N ASN A 235 -15.87 -64.11 -21.80
CA ASN A 235 -16.00 -64.34 -20.36
C ASN A 235 -17.47 -64.38 -19.91
N ARG A 236 -18.35 -63.66 -20.60
CA ARG A 236 -19.82 -63.70 -20.39
C ARG A 236 -20.49 -64.92 -21.04
N GLY A 237 -19.78 -65.70 -21.85
CA GLY A 237 -20.31 -66.87 -22.55
C GLY A 237 -21.28 -66.55 -23.71
N ASP A 238 -21.36 -65.28 -24.14
CA ASP A 238 -22.29 -64.85 -25.20
C ASP A 238 -21.70 -65.14 -26.59
N ARG A 239 -22.05 -66.30 -27.15
CA ARG A 239 -21.55 -66.77 -28.44
C ARG A 239 -22.00 -65.89 -29.62
N LYS A 240 -23.14 -65.19 -29.51
CA LYS A 240 -23.64 -64.31 -30.58
C LYS A 240 -22.82 -63.03 -30.65
N ALA A 241 -22.62 -62.39 -29.49
CA ALA A 241 -21.78 -61.20 -29.39
C ALA A 241 -20.34 -61.47 -29.85
N VAL A 242 -19.77 -62.62 -29.48
CA VAL A 242 -18.43 -63.05 -29.94
C VAL A 242 -18.37 -63.18 -31.47
N GLY A 243 -19.41 -63.74 -32.10
CA GLY A 243 -19.47 -63.89 -33.55
C GLY A 243 -19.50 -62.55 -34.29
N GLU A 244 -20.31 -61.61 -33.80
CA GLU A 244 -20.46 -60.26 -34.35
C GLU A 244 -19.20 -59.41 -34.18
N ILE A 245 -18.55 -59.48 -33.01
CA ILE A 245 -17.31 -58.74 -32.74
C ILE A 245 -16.15 -59.30 -33.60
N LYS A 246 -16.06 -60.63 -33.77
CA LYS A 246 -15.06 -61.24 -34.66
C LYS A 246 -15.24 -60.83 -36.13
N THR A 247 -16.48 -60.73 -36.61
CA THR A 247 -16.74 -60.26 -37.98
C THR A 247 -16.33 -58.80 -38.15
N LYS A 248 -16.64 -57.94 -37.17
CA LYS A 248 -16.19 -56.52 -37.17
C LYS A 248 -14.66 -56.40 -37.17
N ILE A 249 -13.95 -57.18 -36.35
CA ILE A 249 -12.48 -57.22 -36.34
C ILE A 249 -11.92 -57.71 -37.68
N SER A 250 -12.55 -58.72 -38.29
CA SER A 250 -12.13 -59.26 -39.58
C SER A 250 -12.27 -58.23 -40.70
N VAL A 251 -13.37 -57.48 -40.72
CA VAL A 251 -13.59 -56.40 -41.70
C VAL A 251 -12.53 -55.32 -41.54
N LEU A 252 -12.26 -54.87 -40.31
CA LEU A 252 -11.24 -53.84 -40.05
C LEU A 252 -9.82 -54.30 -40.40
N ARG A 253 -9.46 -55.56 -40.11
CA ARG A 253 -8.16 -56.13 -40.51
C ARG A 253 -8.04 -56.36 -42.01
N GLY A 254 -9.13 -56.73 -42.68
CA GLY A 254 -9.19 -56.89 -44.14
C GLY A 254 -8.99 -55.57 -44.86
N VAL A 255 -9.62 -54.50 -44.37
CA VAL A 255 -9.42 -53.13 -44.87
C VAL A 255 -7.95 -52.71 -44.72
N ALA A 256 -7.31 -52.98 -43.57
CA ALA A 256 -5.90 -52.64 -43.34
C ALA A 256 -4.89 -53.40 -44.24
N LYS A 257 -5.26 -54.60 -44.74
CA LYS A 257 -4.38 -55.41 -45.58
C LYS A 257 -4.46 -55.06 -47.08
N THR A 258 -5.45 -54.29 -47.48
CA THR A 258 -5.70 -53.91 -48.89
C THR A 258 -5.16 -52.50 -49.22
N THR A 259 -4.66 -51.79 -48.21
CA THR A 259 -4.13 -50.42 -48.29
C THR A 259 -2.60 -50.35 -48.16
N LEU A 260 -1.89 -51.34 -48.70
CA LEU A 260 -0.42 -51.33 -48.87
C LEU A 260 -0.06 -51.74 -50.30
#